data_AF-A0A2E2KZZ2-F1
#
_entry.id   AF-A0A2E2KZZ2-F1
#
_cell.length_a   1.000
_cell.length_b   1.000
_cell.length_c   1.000
_cell.angle_alpha   90.00
_cell.angle_beta   90.00
_cell.angle_gamma   90.00
#
_symmetry.space_group_name_H-M   'P 1'
#
loop_
_entity.id
_entity.type
_entity.pdbx_description
1 polymer ?
#
loop_
_entity_poly.entity_id
_entity_poly.type
_entity_poly.pdbx_seq_one_letter_code
_entity_poly.pdbx_strand_id
1 'polypeptide(L)'
;MCGTHPENLVVSRLRQDLTLTQPTVLDETGNRRDESHLLPRSLHIIRGTRFSNPQCQGNGGTRSFHVRDATNMREHPCSVMVLCESAVKRTSSRDHIRMSTTPDQIVYFGDSITDNGNLLAFAEDILAPEALDGLAGPTGAASNGPTYAAYAADFLGIDSQNYAVASAEVDGVQDLAFVAENFEVEEYLTVAPDDPILDTDINLDGQVDRFLDDNSGQDLSGTTAFILIGANDYNEIDLTSDTVIKDVLQKMQAVVSGIAEEALRLWQAGVGTIMISTLPSADFYAATATLPDDDMALANAAFGVHNLYLEKVVAMLSAVGVNAQIFDVATITDTLTEDPTAFGFIAPLGTTLTGEGMSDTYDDDQILSYDALHPTTAGHAIIGAYTAWVVEGNSAVALSDRTDGLRGDDSSEFISALGGDDYVRAGGGNDVVIGGTGDDNLIGDAGNDLLNGGSGNDFLRGNTGVDILGGGTGDDTILGGAGDDLIVDGLGNDVCYGGKGDDTFIFTQAALIGGTDGDADLFDGGAGTDRLIVVLDTDSYAALSADLESGDATAALASLGITATGVEDIIAVDGRDGLSAFANQPWYEVADVLGIT
;
A
#
# COMPACT_ATOMS: atom_id res chain seq x y z
N MET A 1 30.05 29.55 -10.08
CA MET A 1 30.48 29.95 -11.45
C MET A 1 31.65 29.08 -11.89
N CYS A 2 31.60 28.64 -13.17
CA CYS A 2 32.39 27.63 -13.90
C CYS A 2 32.08 26.16 -13.50
N GLY A 3 31.53 25.26 -14.34
CA GLY A 3 31.14 25.32 -15.75
C GLY A 3 31.07 23.89 -16.33
N THR A 4 29.88 23.48 -16.79
CA THR A 4 29.54 22.56 -17.90
C THR A 4 30.50 21.42 -18.30
N HIS A 5 30.15 20.16 -18.01
CA HIS A 5 29.78 19.11 -18.98
C HIS A 5 29.27 17.83 -18.25
N PRO A 6 28.16 17.20 -18.69
CA PRO A 6 27.54 16.04 -18.05
C PRO A 6 27.99 14.74 -18.71
N GLU A 7 28.42 13.72 -17.95
CA GLU A 7 28.53 12.35 -18.47
C GLU A 7 28.20 11.29 -17.40
N ASN A 8 27.10 10.57 -17.70
CA ASN A 8 26.87 9.14 -17.46
C ASN A 8 26.64 8.65 -16.02
N LEU A 9 25.41 8.79 -15.54
CA LEU A 9 24.75 7.76 -14.73
C LEU A 9 23.83 6.96 -15.66
N VAL A 10 24.20 5.72 -16.00
CA VAL A 10 23.35 4.82 -16.79
C VAL A 10 22.52 4.00 -15.81
N VAL A 11 21.25 4.37 -15.65
CA VAL A 11 20.24 3.48 -15.05
C VAL A 11 19.84 2.48 -16.14
N SER A 12 20.10 1.19 -15.92
CA SER A 12 19.72 0.14 -16.87
C SER A 12 18.22 -0.13 -16.81
N ARG A 13 17.52 0.09 -17.92
CA ARG A 13 16.11 -0.27 -18.13
C ARG A 13 15.86 -1.77 -17.89
N LEU A 14 14.86 -2.08 -17.06
CA LEU A 14 14.13 -3.34 -17.09
C LEU A 14 13.49 -3.52 -18.47
N ARG A 15 13.56 -4.74 -19.04
CA ARG A 15 12.84 -5.11 -20.26
C ARG A 15 11.69 -6.04 -19.88
N GLN A 16 10.47 -5.65 -20.23
CA GLN A 16 9.33 -6.54 -20.42
C GLN A 16 9.56 -7.42 -21.66
N ASP A 17 9.26 -8.71 -21.53
CA ASP A 17 9.22 -9.68 -22.62
C ASP A 17 7.89 -9.54 -23.39
N LEU A 18 7.90 -8.73 -24.45
CA LEU A 18 6.85 -8.75 -25.48
C LEU A 18 7.18 -9.80 -26.55
N THR A 19 6.58 -10.98 -26.44
CA THR A 19 6.46 -11.93 -27.55
C THR A 19 5.54 -11.36 -28.64
N LEU A 20 6.10 -10.71 -29.66
CA LEU A 20 5.37 -10.34 -30.87
C LEU A 20 5.71 -11.28 -32.03
N THR A 21 4.72 -12.08 -32.42
CA THR A 21 4.62 -12.78 -33.70
C THR A 21 4.82 -11.81 -34.88
N GLN A 22 5.72 -12.13 -35.81
CA GLN A 22 5.98 -11.30 -37.00
C GLN A 22 4.81 -11.35 -38.00
N PRO A 23 4.28 -10.20 -38.49
CA PRO A 23 3.49 -10.17 -39.71
C PRO A 23 4.41 -10.12 -40.94
N THR A 24 4.11 -10.94 -41.95
CA THR A 24 4.81 -10.95 -43.24
C THR A 24 4.19 -9.91 -44.17
N VAL A 25 4.96 -8.94 -44.68
CA VAL A 25 4.51 -8.01 -45.73
C VAL A 25 5.19 -8.37 -47.06
N LEU A 26 4.40 -8.59 -48.12
CA LEU A 26 4.83 -8.84 -49.50
C LEU A 26 4.74 -7.52 -50.30
N ASP A 27 5.68 -7.27 -51.23
CA ASP A 27 5.59 -6.12 -52.14
C ASP A 27 4.65 -6.37 -53.33
N GLU A 28 4.34 -5.29 -54.08
CA GLU A 28 3.35 -5.22 -55.17
C GLU A 28 3.68 -6.07 -56.42
N THR A 29 4.74 -6.88 -56.37
CA THR A 29 5.05 -7.89 -57.39
C THR A 29 5.21 -9.31 -56.83
N GLY A 30 4.88 -9.52 -55.56
CA GLY A 30 4.71 -10.85 -54.94
C GLY A 30 5.99 -11.60 -54.58
N ASN A 31 7.13 -10.92 -54.43
CA ASN A 31 8.39 -11.55 -54.00
C ASN A 31 8.96 -10.95 -52.71
N ARG A 32 9.52 -11.79 -51.84
CA ARG A 32 10.15 -11.40 -50.56
C ARG A 32 11.52 -10.75 -50.81
N ARG A 33 11.79 -9.59 -50.20
CA ARG A 33 13.14 -9.02 -50.10
C ARG A 33 13.56 -8.85 -48.63
N ASP A 34 14.80 -9.22 -48.38
CA ASP A 34 15.53 -9.11 -47.12
C ASP A 34 16.38 -7.82 -47.18
N GLU A 35 16.07 -6.83 -46.35
CA GLU A 35 16.79 -5.54 -46.30
C GLU A 35 17.63 -5.42 -45.02
N SER A 36 18.60 -6.31 -44.88
CA SER A 36 19.55 -6.30 -43.76
C SER A 36 20.79 -5.44 -44.01
N HIS A 37 20.72 -4.26 -44.64
CA HIS A 37 21.93 -3.43 -44.86
C HIS A 37 21.70 -1.91 -44.91
N LEU A 38 21.12 -1.31 -43.85
CA LEU A 38 21.28 0.12 -43.56
C LEU A 38 21.28 0.40 -42.04
N LEU A 39 22.32 -0.03 -41.31
CA LEU A 39 22.66 0.50 -39.97
C LEU A 39 24.18 0.56 -39.76
N PRO A 40 24.74 1.64 -39.17
CA PRO A 40 26.17 1.77 -38.90
C PRO A 40 26.62 0.99 -37.63
N ARG A 41 27.57 0.07 -37.88
CA ARG A 41 28.69 -0.42 -37.04
C ARG A 41 28.51 -0.55 -35.52
N SER A 42 28.45 -1.81 -35.13
CA SER A 42 28.33 -2.44 -33.82
C SER A 42 29.52 -2.26 -32.87
N LEU A 43 29.20 -2.04 -31.60
CA LEU A 43 30.04 -2.32 -30.43
C LEU A 43 30.22 -3.84 -30.31
N HIS A 44 31.47 -4.31 -30.28
CA HIS A 44 31.82 -5.72 -30.08
C HIS A 44 31.58 -6.14 -28.62
N ILE A 45 30.67 -7.10 -28.40
CA ILE A 45 30.54 -7.84 -27.14
C ILE A 45 31.69 -8.84 -27.06
N ILE A 46 32.63 -8.64 -26.13
CA ILE A 46 33.63 -9.65 -25.77
C ILE A 46 32.95 -10.66 -24.84
N ARG A 47 32.66 -11.86 -25.36
CA ARG A 47 32.35 -13.04 -24.54
C ARG A 47 33.61 -13.51 -23.81
N GLY A 48 33.47 -13.70 -22.50
CA GLY A 48 34.25 -14.66 -21.72
C GLY A 48 35.63 -14.20 -21.24
N THR A 49 35.70 -13.67 -20.03
CA THR A 49 36.85 -13.86 -19.14
C THR A 49 36.35 -14.12 -17.72
N ARG A 50 36.71 -15.29 -17.18
CA ARG A 50 36.53 -15.60 -15.75
C ARG A 50 37.40 -14.63 -14.96
N PHE A 51 36.81 -13.75 -14.15
CA PHE A 51 37.53 -13.08 -13.08
C PHE A 51 37.47 -13.97 -11.84
N SER A 52 38.65 -14.48 -11.44
CA SER A 52 38.85 -15.08 -10.12
C SER A 52 38.65 -14.02 -9.05
N ASN A 53 37.68 -14.28 -8.17
CA ASN A 53 37.38 -13.55 -6.95
C ASN A 53 38.67 -13.20 -6.16
N PRO A 54 39.08 -11.92 -6.01
CA PRO A 54 40.01 -11.56 -4.96
C PRO A 54 39.20 -11.40 -3.67
N GLN A 55 39.48 -12.26 -2.70
CA GLN A 55 38.86 -12.25 -1.38
C GLN A 55 38.89 -10.85 -0.75
N CYS A 56 37.71 -10.30 -0.47
CA CYS A 56 37.56 -9.24 0.52
C CYS A 56 37.72 -9.86 1.92
N GLN A 57 38.95 -9.88 2.43
CA GLN A 57 39.21 -10.07 3.86
C GLN A 57 39.76 -8.76 4.45
N GLY A 58 39.06 -8.24 5.46
CA GLY A 58 39.66 -7.40 6.50
C GLY A 58 39.42 -5.89 6.41
N ASN A 59 38.73 -5.40 7.45
CA ASN A 59 38.74 -4.08 8.12
C ASN A 59 38.88 -2.78 7.31
N GLY A 60 38.01 -1.84 7.68
CA GLY A 60 37.87 -0.51 7.10
C GLY A 60 39.18 0.21 6.78
N GLY A 61 39.23 0.75 5.57
CA GLY A 61 40.27 1.65 5.11
C GLY A 61 39.80 2.35 3.85
N THR A 62 39.70 3.68 3.91
CA THR A 62 39.49 4.56 2.77
C THR A 62 40.62 4.35 1.76
N ARG A 63 40.32 3.98 0.51
CA ARG A 63 41.29 3.99 -0.58
C ARG A 63 40.93 5.07 -1.60
N SER A 64 41.83 6.03 -1.76
CA SER A 64 41.76 7.03 -2.82
C SER A 64 42.21 6.41 -4.14
N PHE A 65 41.38 6.51 -5.18
CA PHE A 65 41.79 6.18 -6.54
C PHE A 65 42.26 7.44 -7.27
N HIS A 66 43.31 7.32 -8.08
CA HIS A 66 43.79 8.39 -8.95
C HIS A 66 43.54 7.99 -10.40
N VAL A 67 42.60 8.67 -11.05
CA VAL A 67 42.46 8.59 -12.51
C VAL A 67 43.40 9.64 -13.11
N ARG A 68 44.41 9.17 -13.86
CA ARG A 68 45.26 10.06 -14.65
C ARG A 68 44.58 10.32 -15.98
N ASP A 69 44.11 11.55 -16.17
CA ASP A 69 43.76 12.03 -17.50
C ASP A 69 45.02 12.51 -18.24
N ALA A 70 45.21 12.03 -19.46
CA ALA A 70 46.35 12.36 -20.29
C ALA A 70 46.04 13.64 -21.10
N THR A 71 45.72 14.76 -20.45
CA THR A 71 45.81 16.14 -21.03
C THR A 71 45.39 17.25 -20.05
N ASN A 72 45.86 17.26 -18.80
CA ASN A 72 46.24 18.51 -18.07
C ASN A 72 46.61 18.21 -16.61
N MET A 73 47.80 18.65 -16.19
CA MET A 73 48.29 18.52 -14.82
C MET A 73 47.68 19.62 -13.91
N ARG A 74 46.57 19.33 -13.21
CA ARG A 74 46.24 19.93 -11.90
C ARG A 74 45.44 18.93 -11.05
N GLU A 75 45.90 18.71 -9.82
CA GLU A 75 45.25 17.85 -8.82
C GLU A 75 44.12 18.63 -8.13
N HIS A 76 42.91 18.06 -8.12
CA HIS A 76 41.81 18.49 -7.25
C HIS A 76 41.31 17.25 -6.47
N PRO A 77 41.18 17.32 -5.14
CA PRO A 77 40.64 16.21 -4.36
C PRO A 77 39.11 16.20 -4.50
N CYS A 78 38.58 15.30 -5.31
CA CYS A 78 37.17 14.89 -5.24
C CYS A 78 37.12 13.50 -4.62
N SER A 79 36.49 13.37 -3.45
CA SER A 79 36.14 12.10 -2.86
C SER A 79 34.87 11.58 -3.55
N VAL A 80 35.02 10.72 -4.56
CA VAL A 80 33.90 9.98 -5.15
C VAL A 80 33.77 8.66 -4.41
N MET A 81 32.65 8.47 -3.72
CA MET A 81 32.29 7.18 -3.12
C MET A 81 31.74 6.29 -4.23
N VAL A 82 32.58 5.41 -4.78
CA VAL A 82 32.14 4.38 -5.74
C VAL A 82 31.58 3.21 -4.93
N LEU A 83 30.25 3.06 -4.95
CA LEU A 83 29.60 1.86 -4.44
C LEU A 83 29.87 0.72 -5.43
N CYS A 84 30.66 -0.27 -5.00
CA CYS A 84 30.73 -1.54 -5.71
C CYS A 84 29.42 -2.30 -5.44
N GLU A 85 28.58 -2.48 -6.45
CA GLU A 85 27.55 -3.52 -6.45
C GLU A 85 28.23 -4.89 -6.42
N SER A 86 28.56 -5.37 -5.24
CA SER A 86 28.61 -6.80 -4.99
C SER A 86 27.17 -7.24 -4.80
N ALA A 87 26.69 -8.10 -5.70
CA ALA A 87 25.44 -8.84 -5.61
C ALA A 87 24.90 -8.87 -4.18
N VAL A 88 23.95 -7.97 -3.91
CA VAL A 88 23.05 -8.11 -2.78
C VAL A 88 22.32 -9.40 -3.08
N LYS A 89 22.81 -10.51 -2.52
CA LYS A 89 21.87 -11.51 -2.05
C LYS A 89 20.90 -10.69 -1.20
N ARG A 90 19.64 -10.57 -1.64
CA ARG A 90 18.54 -10.29 -0.75
C ARG A 90 18.58 -11.43 0.28
N THR A 91 19.43 -11.28 1.30
CA THR A 91 19.31 -12.06 2.50
C THR A 91 18.10 -11.46 3.19
N SER A 92 17.01 -12.19 3.12
CA SER A 92 15.76 -12.06 3.85
C SER A 92 16.02 -12.05 5.37
N SER A 93 16.64 -10.98 5.85
CA SER A 93 16.65 -10.61 7.25
C SER A 93 16.68 -9.09 7.29
N ARG A 94 15.52 -8.48 7.00
CA ARG A 94 15.17 -7.23 7.64
C ARG A 94 15.21 -7.56 9.14
N ASP A 95 16.24 -7.10 9.86
CA ASP A 95 16.31 -7.27 11.32
C ASP A 95 15.18 -6.40 11.90
N HIS A 96 13.99 -6.97 12.03
CA HIS A 96 12.81 -6.30 12.59
C HIS A 96 13.03 -6.12 14.09
N ILE A 97 13.27 -4.88 14.52
CA ILE A 97 13.34 -4.53 15.93
C ILE A 97 11.90 -4.34 16.42
N ARG A 98 11.43 -5.26 17.27
CA ARG A 98 10.12 -5.18 17.92
C ARG A 98 10.06 -3.96 18.85
N MET A 99 8.98 -3.19 18.80
CA MET A 99 8.65 -2.28 19.90
C MET A 99 8.44 -3.11 21.17
N SER A 100 9.17 -2.78 22.26
CA SER A 100 9.10 -3.58 23.48
C SER A 100 7.82 -3.37 24.29
N THR A 101 7.09 -2.29 24.00
CA THR A 101 5.85 -1.85 24.65
C THR A 101 5.12 -0.88 23.72
N THR A 102 3.78 -0.97 23.67
CA THR A 102 2.90 0.03 23.05
C THR A 102 3.24 1.44 23.59
N PRO A 103 3.32 2.47 22.74
CA PRO A 103 3.63 3.83 23.19
C PRO A 103 2.54 4.39 24.11
N ASP A 104 2.91 5.33 24.98
CA ASP A 104 1.95 6.05 25.82
C ASP A 104 1.13 7.06 24.99
N GLN A 105 1.74 7.57 23.92
CA GLN A 105 1.13 8.56 23.03
C GLN A 105 1.74 8.46 21.63
N ILE A 106 0.92 8.73 20.62
CA ILE A 106 1.39 8.97 19.25
C ILE A 106 1.31 10.47 18.91
N VAL A 107 2.25 10.93 18.09
CA VAL A 107 2.14 12.23 17.40
C VAL A 107 2.38 12.05 15.90
N TYR A 108 1.54 12.66 15.08
CA TYR A 108 1.61 12.61 13.62
C TYR A 108 2.06 13.95 13.04
N PHE A 109 2.98 13.87 12.08
CA PHE A 109 3.43 14.97 11.21
C PHE A 109 3.29 14.51 9.76
N GLY A 110 2.88 15.42 8.88
CA GLY A 110 2.61 15.02 7.51
C GLY A 110 1.83 16.01 6.67
N ASP A 111 1.29 15.48 5.58
CA ASP A 111 0.46 16.18 4.61
C ASP A 111 -1.01 15.72 4.65
N SER A 112 -1.72 15.77 3.53
CA SER A 112 -3.16 15.52 3.42
C SER A 112 -3.58 14.08 3.69
N ILE A 113 -2.70 13.09 3.53
CA ILE A 113 -3.02 11.69 3.87
C ILE A 113 -3.10 11.51 5.39
N THR A 114 -2.43 12.38 6.15
CA THR A 114 -2.36 12.30 7.62
C THR A 114 -3.26 13.34 8.28
N ASP A 115 -3.42 14.53 7.69
CA ASP A 115 -4.22 15.62 8.23
C ASP A 115 -5.68 15.21 8.49
N ASN A 116 -6.12 15.39 9.74
CA ASN A 116 -7.47 15.07 10.18
C ASN A 116 -8.25 16.32 10.63
N GLY A 117 -8.05 17.45 9.95
CA GLY A 117 -8.82 18.69 10.13
C GLY A 117 -8.01 19.96 10.39
N ASN A 118 -6.69 19.89 10.42
CA ASN A 118 -5.81 21.02 10.75
C ASN A 118 -5.79 22.09 9.66
N LEU A 119 -5.73 21.72 8.37
CA LEU A 119 -5.81 22.72 7.30
C LEU A 119 -7.14 23.50 7.37
N LEU A 120 -8.26 22.79 7.57
CA LEU A 120 -9.56 23.42 7.71
C LEU A 120 -9.61 24.36 8.93
N ALA A 121 -9.03 23.95 10.07
CA ALA A 121 -8.96 24.78 11.26
C ALA A 121 -8.15 26.07 11.04
N PHE A 122 -7.00 25.99 10.35
CA PHE A 122 -6.24 27.18 9.96
C PHE A 122 -7.02 28.07 8.98
N ALA A 123 -7.73 27.46 8.03
CA ALA A 123 -8.55 28.17 7.06
C ALA A 123 -9.71 28.92 7.73
N GLU A 124 -10.36 28.34 8.75
CA GLU A 124 -11.44 28.99 9.51
C GLU A 124 -11.00 30.27 10.23
N ASP A 125 -9.72 30.37 10.61
CA ASP A 125 -9.17 31.55 11.26
C ASP A 125 -8.90 32.72 10.30
N ILE A 126 -8.76 32.44 8.99
CA ILE A 126 -8.34 33.44 7.99
C ILE A 126 -9.35 33.65 6.87
N LEU A 127 -10.27 32.72 6.59
CA LEU A 127 -11.22 32.77 5.46
C LEU A 127 -12.67 32.98 5.91
N ALA A 128 -13.47 33.53 5.01
CA ALA A 128 -14.92 33.59 5.17
C ALA A 128 -15.53 32.18 5.04
N PRO A 129 -16.62 31.84 5.77
CA PRO A 129 -17.21 30.50 5.75
C PRO A 129 -17.60 29.98 4.36
N GLU A 130 -17.92 30.87 3.42
CA GLU A 130 -18.28 30.48 2.05
C GLU A 130 -17.09 29.97 1.23
N ALA A 131 -15.85 30.22 1.66
CA ALA A 131 -14.63 29.76 0.99
C ALA A 131 -14.02 28.49 1.62
N LEU A 132 -14.65 27.95 2.66
CA LEU A 132 -14.22 26.70 3.29
C LEU A 132 -14.71 25.47 2.51
N ASP A 133 -15.75 25.64 1.70
CA ASP A 133 -16.33 24.57 0.88
C ASP A 133 -15.30 24.10 -0.17
N GLY A 134 -14.99 22.80 -0.16
CA GLY A 134 -14.02 22.20 -1.07
C GLY A 134 -12.55 22.23 -0.62
N LEU A 135 -12.21 22.89 0.50
CA LEU A 135 -10.84 22.81 1.07
C LEU A 135 -10.56 21.46 1.75
N ALA A 136 -11.62 20.81 2.25
CA ALA A 136 -11.56 19.52 2.90
C ALA A 136 -12.86 18.76 2.68
N GLY A 137 -12.83 17.46 2.96
CA GLY A 137 -14.02 16.62 3.01
C GLY A 137 -14.90 16.88 4.23
N PRO A 138 -16.00 16.12 4.40
CA PRO A 138 -17.04 16.39 5.38
C PRO A 138 -16.59 16.41 6.85
N THR A 139 -15.48 15.76 7.17
CA THR A 139 -14.89 15.69 8.52
C THR A 139 -13.77 16.69 8.75
N GLY A 140 -13.38 17.46 7.72
CA GLY A 140 -12.20 18.31 7.73
C GLY A 140 -10.92 17.60 7.25
N ALA A 141 -10.93 16.28 7.11
CA ALA A 141 -9.87 15.53 6.45
C ALA A 141 -10.02 15.57 4.92
N ALA A 142 -8.95 15.30 4.18
CA ALA A 142 -9.00 15.13 2.72
C ALA A 142 -9.61 13.76 2.33
N SER A 143 -10.77 13.40 2.87
CA SER A 143 -11.46 12.12 2.65
C SER A 143 -12.96 12.24 2.96
N ASN A 144 -13.76 11.20 2.71
CA ASN A 144 -15.17 11.15 3.14
C ASN A 144 -15.36 10.82 4.64
N GLY A 145 -14.26 10.64 5.39
CA GLY A 145 -14.26 10.34 6.83
C GLY A 145 -12.90 10.63 7.48
N PRO A 146 -12.61 10.07 8.67
CA PRO A 146 -11.30 10.23 9.33
C PRO A 146 -10.14 9.62 8.52
N THR A 147 -8.92 10.09 8.77
CA THR A 147 -7.68 9.52 8.20
C THR A 147 -7.17 8.32 9.00
N TYR A 148 -6.17 7.63 8.44
CA TYR A 148 -5.54 6.46 9.07
C TYR A 148 -4.97 6.76 10.47
N ALA A 149 -4.56 8.01 10.71
CA ALA A 149 -4.02 8.45 11.99
C ALA A 149 -5.08 8.38 13.11
N ALA A 150 -6.35 8.67 12.80
CA ALA A 150 -7.45 8.55 13.75
C ALA A 150 -7.77 7.06 14.01
N TYR A 151 -7.90 6.26 12.95
CA TYR A 151 -8.18 4.82 13.08
C TYR A 151 -7.09 4.06 13.86
N ALA A 152 -5.81 4.34 13.58
CA ALA A 152 -4.71 3.69 14.30
C ALA A 152 -4.76 3.99 15.80
N ALA A 153 -5.07 5.23 16.19
CA ALA A 153 -5.22 5.61 17.59
C ALA A 153 -6.41 4.89 18.26
N ASP A 154 -7.54 4.79 17.55
CA ASP A 154 -8.73 4.08 18.02
C ASP A 154 -8.48 2.58 18.20
N PHE A 155 -7.82 1.92 17.24
CA PHE A 155 -7.45 0.49 17.33
C PHE A 155 -6.50 0.21 18.50
N LEU A 156 -5.51 1.08 18.71
CA LEU A 156 -4.55 0.95 19.80
C LEU A 156 -5.14 1.35 21.16
N GLY A 157 -6.25 2.09 21.18
CA GLY A 157 -6.87 2.64 22.38
C GLY A 157 -5.97 3.65 23.11
N ILE A 158 -5.23 4.46 22.36
CA ILE A 158 -4.28 5.46 22.89
C ILE A 158 -4.59 6.86 22.38
N ASP A 159 -4.17 7.87 23.14
CA ASP A 159 -4.27 9.27 22.72
C ASP A 159 -3.26 9.56 21.59
N SER A 160 -3.70 10.30 20.57
CA SER A 160 -2.85 10.81 19.50
C SER A 160 -2.93 12.33 19.39
N GLN A 161 -1.82 12.95 19.00
CA GLN A 161 -1.76 14.35 18.58
C GLN A 161 -1.50 14.38 17.07
N ASN A 162 -2.19 15.23 16.32
CA ASN A 162 -2.01 15.35 14.89
C ASN A 162 -1.60 16.79 14.55
N TYR A 163 -0.36 16.96 14.08
CA TYR A 163 0.18 18.24 13.61
C TYR A 163 0.31 18.29 12.08
N ALA A 164 -0.05 17.22 11.37
CA ALA A 164 -0.04 17.17 9.92
C ALA A 164 -1.00 18.21 9.34
N VAL A 165 -0.61 18.84 8.24
CA VAL A 165 -1.43 19.86 7.57
C VAL A 165 -1.50 19.52 6.10
N ALA A 166 -2.70 19.42 5.55
CA ALA A 166 -2.86 19.21 4.11
C ALA A 166 -2.13 20.30 3.32
N SER A 167 -1.58 19.92 2.16
CA SER A 167 -0.66 20.73 1.34
C SER A 167 0.72 21.01 1.93
N ALA A 168 1.06 20.49 3.11
CA ALA A 168 2.42 20.64 3.64
C ALA A 168 3.46 19.96 2.75
N GLU A 169 4.64 20.58 2.70
CA GLU A 169 5.84 20.08 2.04
C GLU A 169 7.00 19.99 3.04
N VAL A 170 8.12 19.43 2.58
CA VAL A 170 9.37 19.43 3.35
C VAL A 170 10.30 20.55 2.88
N ASP A 171 10.38 20.78 1.57
CA ASP A 171 11.27 21.76 0.97
C ASP A 171 10.47 22.86 0.27
N GLY A 172 10.48 24.06 0.84
CA GLY A 172 9.78 25.21 0.27
C GLY A 172 9.47 26.24 1.34
N VAL A 173 8.58 27.16 1.02
CA VAL A 173 7.93 28.03 2.02
C VAL A 173 6.44 27.88 1.77
N GLN A 174 5.79 27.07 2.59
CA GLN A 174 4.34 26.92 2.58
C GLN A 174 3.80 27.58 3.84
N ASP A 175 3.13 28.71 3.66
CA ASP A 175 2.44 29.43 4.71
C ASP A 175 0.95 29.59 4.38
N LEU A 176 0.18 30.18 5.29
CA LEU A 176 -1.25 30.35 5.08
C LEU A 176 -1.58 31.34 3.95
N ALA A 177 -0.67 32.25 3.59
CA ALA A 177 -0.81 33.06 2.39
C ALA A 177 -0.71 32.20 1.13
N PHE A 178 0.28 31.30 1.07
CA PHE A 178 0.42 30.34 -0.02
C PHE A 178 -0.83 29.47 -0.15
N VAL A 179 -1.37 28.95 0.95
CA VAL A 179 -2.60 28.14 0.93
C VAL A 179 -3.73 28.95 0.28
N ALA A 180 -3.94 30.19 0.71
CA ALA A 180 -4.99 31.02 0.13
C ALA A 180 -4.80 31.26 -1.38
N GLU A 181 -3.57 31.48 -1.84
CA GLU A 181 -3.23 31.62 -3.26
C GLU A 181 -3.44 30.32 -4.04
N ASN A 182 -2.96 29.20 -3.50
CA ASN A 182 -3.01 27.88 -4.15
C ASN A 182 -4.44 27.37 -4.35
N PHE A 183 -5.34 27.67 -3.41
CA PHE A 183 -6.76 27.35 -3.53
C PHE A 183 -7.57 28.47 -4.23
N GLU A 184 -6.93 29.54 -4.70
CA GLU A 184 -7.56 30.69 -5.36
C GLU A 184 -8.66 31.37 -4.50
N VAL A 185 -8.44 31.45 -3.17
CA VAL A 185 -9.41 31.97 -2.18
C VAL A 185 -8.99 33.29 -1.54
N GLU A 186 -7.98 34.00 -2.06
CA GLU A 186 -7.46 35.22 -1.42
C GLU A 186 -8.51 36.33 -1.28
N GLU A 187 -9.51 36.35 -2.17
CA GLU A 187 -10.60 37.34 -2.10
C GLU A 187 -11.52 37.15 -0.88
N TYR A 188 -11.45 35.99 -0.22
CA TYR A 188 -12.25 35.62 0.95
C TYR A 188 -11.50 35.80 2.27
N LEU A 189 -10.26 36.31 2.25
CA LEU A 189 -9.50 36.61 3.45
C LEU A 189 -10.27 37.59 4.36
N THR A 190 -10.41 37.21 5.62
CA THR A 190 -11.04 38.01 6.69
C THR A 190 -10.02 38.86 7.46
N VAL A 191 -8.73 38.56 7.27
CA VAL A 191 -7.58 39.26 7.82
C VAL A 191 -6.94 40.20 6.79
N ALA A 192 -6.07 41.10 7.25
CA ALA A 192 -5.33 41.97 6.34
C ALA A 192 -4.26 41.17 5.57
N PRO A 193 -3.89 41.56 4.34
CA PRO A 193 -2.83 40.87 3.58
C PRO A 193 -1.43 40.88 4.23
N ASP A 194 -1.20 41.74 5.23
CA ASP A 194 0.02 41.81 6.02
C ASP A 194 -0.18 41.33 7.46
N ASP A 195 -1.27 40.61 7.74
CA ASP A 195 -1.53 40.01 9.05
C ASP A 195 -0.54 38.87 9.31
N PRO A 196 0.19 38.87 10.44
CA PRO A 196 1.19 37.84 10.75
C PRO A 196 0.65 36.41 10.80
N ILE A 197 -0.67 36.21 10.95
CA ILE A 197 -1.24 34.87 10.88
C ILE A 197 -1.01 34.22 9.51
N LEU A 198 -0.92 35.01 8.44
CA LEU A 198 -0.68 34.52 7.10
C LEU A 198 0.75 33.98 6.91
N ASP A 199 1.70 34.41 7.75
CA ASP A 199 3.08 33.91 7.78
C ASP A 199 3.20 32.59 8.61
N THR A 200 2.08 31.97 9.01
CA THR A 200 2.11 30.71 9.76
C THR A 200 2.58 29.58 8.84
N ASP A 201 3.77 29.07 9.13
CA ASP A 201 4.41 27.99 8.39
C ASP A 201 3.70 26.65 8.59
N ILE A 202 3.29 26.00 7.50
CA ILE A 202 2.61 24.70 7.51
C ILE A 202 3.53 23.54 7.12
N ASN A 203 4.77 23.81 6.68
CA ASN A 203 5.76 22.80 6.34
C ASN A 203 6.11 21.90 7.54
N LEU A 204 6.79 20.80 7.26
CA LEU A 204 7.21 19.85 8.30
C LEU A 204 7.92 20.51 9.49
N ASP A 205 8.82 21.46 9.24
CA ASP A 205 9.53 22.18 10.29
C ASP A 205 8.61 23.10 11.09
N GLY A 206 7.65 23.78 10.45
CA GLY A 206 6.59 24.52 11.11
C GLY A 206 5.67 23.65 11.98
N GLN A 207 5.37 22.43 11.53
CA GLN A 207 4.61 21.44 12.32
C GLN A 207 5.40 20.99 13.56
N VAL A 208 6.69 20.70 13.39
CA VAL A 208 7.58 20.31 14.50
C VAL A 208 7.78 21.47 15.48
N ASP A 209 7.92 22.71 15.00
CA ASP A 209 8.01 23.90 15.85
C ASP A 209 6.80 24.02 16.78
N ARG A 210 5.58 23.91 16.23
CA ARG A 210 4.34 23.95 17.03
C ARG A 210 4.31 22.84 18.08
N PHE A 211 4.63 21.60 17.70
CA PHE A 211 4.66 20.49 18.65
C PHE A 211 5.66 20.72 19.79
N LEU A 212 6.87 21.18 19.48
CA LEU A 212 7.90 21.42 20.48
C LEU A 212 7.54 22.58 21.42
N ASP A 213 6.86 23.60 20.91
CA ASP A 213 6.36 24.72 21.71
C ASP A 213 5.23 24.28 22.65
N ASP A 214 4.24 23.54 22.14
CA ASP A 214 3.11 23.02 22.92
C ASP A 214 3.54 22.06 24.02
N ASN A 215 4.62 21.31 23.77
CA ASN A 215 5.14 20.29 24.67
C ASN A 215 6.41 20.73 25.41
N SER A 216 6.67 22.04 25.48
CA SER A 216 7.84 22.59 26.15
C SER A 216 7.95 22.16 27.62
N GLY A 217 9.00 21.40 27.92
CA GLY A 217 9.29 20.91 29.27
C GLY A 217 8.49 19.67 29.70
N GLN A 218 7.74 19.04 28.80
CA GLN A 218 7.12 17.73 29.03
C GLN A 218 8.13 16.58 28.85
N ASP A 219 7.83 15.42 29.41
CA ASP A 219 8.60 14.18 29.18
C ASP A 219 8.01 13.46 27.96
N LEU A 220 8.80 13.41 26.88
CA LEU A 220 8.39 12.83 25.59
C LEU A 220 8.93 11.41 25.37
N SER A 221 9.54 10.81 26.39
CA SER A 221 10.21 9.50 26.24
C SER A 221 9.26 8.34 25.93
N GLY A 222 7.97 8.47 26.27
CA GLY A 222 6.89 7.53 25.91
C GLY A 222 6.20 7.84 24.57
N THR A 223 6.60 8.92 23.88
CA THR A 223 5.99 9.37 22.63
C THR A 223 6.61 8.66 21.42
N THR A 224 5.76 8.20 20.51
CA THR A 224 6.17 7.78 19.15
C THR A 224 5.70 8.82 18.13
N ALA A 225 6.64 9.37 17.37
CA ALA A 225 6.35 10.31 16.29
C ALA A 225 6.27 9.57 14.94
N PHE A 226 5.24 9.87 14.15
CA PHE A 226 5.12 9.44 12.76
C PHE A 226 5.33 10.63 11.82
N ILE A 227 6.16 10.45 10.81
CA ILE A 227 6.42 11.43 9.76
C ILE A 227 6.06 10.78 8.41
N LEU A 228 4.95 11.19 7.82
CA LEU A 228 4.52 10.78 6.47
C LEU A 228 4.31 12.04 5.62
N ILE A 229 5.30 12.34 4.79
CA ILE A 229 5.33 13.56 3.97
C ILE A 229 6.30 13.39 2.80
N GLY A 230 6.11 14.17 1.75
CA GLY A 230 7.06 14.31 0.66
C GLY A 230 6.46 14.12 -0.71
N ALA A 231 5.24 13.58 -0.82
CA ALA A 231 4.58 13.39 -2.11
C ALA A 231 4.29 14.73 -2.81
N ASN A 232 3.80 15.72 -2.04
CA ASN A 232 3.53 17.07 -2.54
C ASN A 232 4.74 17.74 -3.19
N ASP A 233 5.93 17.57 -2.59
CA ASP A 233 7.18 18.15 -3.07
C ASP A 233 7.54 17.73 -4.51
N TYR A 234 7.02 16.59 -5.00
CA TYR A 234 7.24 16.12 -6.37
C TYR A 234 6.30 16.74 -7.40
N ASN A 235 5.20 17.38 -6.98
CA ASN A 235 4.23 18.02 -7.89
C ASN A 235 4.85 19.21 -8.65
N GLU A 236 5.92 19.80 -8.13
CA GLU A 236 6.63 20.92 -8.77
C GLU A 236 7.50 20.48 -9.97
N ILE A 237 7.65 19.18 -10.20
CA ILE A 237 8.59 18.66 -11.21
C ILE A 237 7.95 18.67 -12.60
N ASP A 238 8.53 19.45 -13.50
CA ASP A 238 8.21 19.39 -14.93
C ASP A 238 8.77 18.09 -15.56
N LEU A 239 7.90 17.10 -15.72
CA LEU A 239 8.23 15.81 -16.34
C LEU A 239 8.65 15.93 -17.81
N THR A 240 8.32 17.05 -18.47
CA THR A 240 8.69 17.27 -19.89
C THR A 240 10.08 17.87 -20.06
N SER A 241 10.73 18.26 -18.95
CA SER A 241 12.04 18.89 -18.97
C SER A 241 13.16 17.93 -19.38
N ASP A 242 14.09 18.40 -20.20
CA ASP A 242 15.34 17.70 -20.51
C ASP A 242 16.22 17.44 -19.26
N THR A 243 15.93 18.12 -18.14
CA THR A 243 16.61 17.96 -16.85
C THR A 243 15.82 17.17 -15.81
N VAL A 244 14.66 16.60 -16.16
CA VAL A 244 13.73 15.94 -15.23
C VAL A 244 14.42 15.01 -14.23
N ILE A 245 15.29 14.10 -14.68
CA ILE A 245 16.00 13.16 -13.79
C ILE A 245 16.87 13.90 -12.76
N LYS A 246 17.54 14.98 -13.18
CA LYS A 246 18.37 15.77 -12.29
C LYS A 246 17.49 16.51 -11.28
N ASP A 247 16.38 17.07 -11.73
CA ASP A 247 15.48 17.86 -10.89
C ASP A 247 14.81 16.96 -9.83
N VAL A 248 14.36 15.76 -10.22
CA VAL A 248 13.90 14.69 -9.31
C VAL A 248 14.93 14.35 -8.25
N LEU A 249 16.19 14.12 -8.64
CA LEU A 249 17.25 13.78 -7.69
C LEU A 249 17.59 14.94 -6.74
N GLN A 250 17.52 16.18 -7.22
CA GLN A 250 17.77 17.37 -6.40
C GLN A 250 16.64 17.57 -5.38
N LYS A 251 15.38 17.47 -5.82
CA LYS A 251 14.23 17.59 -4.93
C LYS A 251 14.21 16.46 -3.90
N MET A 252 14.39 15.21 -4.33
CA MET A 252 14.51 14.05 -3.44
C MET A 252 15.59 14.24 -2.36
N GLN A 253 16.75 14.77 -2.73
CA GLN A 253 17.81 15.05 -1.74
C GLN A 253 17.35 16.09 -0.70
N ALA A 254 16.65 17.15 -1.11
CA ALA A 254 16.15 18.18 -0.21
C ALA A 254 15.11 17.59 0.76
N VAL A 255 14.09 16.90 0.23
CA VAL A 255 13.02 16.27 1.01
C VAL A 255 13.57 15.28 2.03
N VAL A 256 14.39 14.33 1.59
CA VAL A 256 14.95 13.30 2.48
C VAL A 256 15.87 13.92 3.55
N SER A 257 16.58 15.01 3.23
CA SER A 257 17.42 15.71 4.22
C SER A 257 16.57 16.47 5.24
N GLY A 258 15.51 17.16 4.81
CA GLY A 258 14.61 17.88 5.72
C GLY A 258 13.91 16.94 6.70
N ILE A 259 13.41 15.79 6.22
CA ILE A 259 12.84 14.74 7.10
C ILE A 259 13.87 14.28 8.15
N ALA A 260 15.13 14.09 7.75
CA ALA A 260 16.19 13.66 8.66
C ALA A 260 16.50 14.73 9.73
N GLU A 261 16.50 16.00 9.34
CA GLU A 261 16.75 17.14 10.24
C GLU A 261 15.66 17.25 11.30
N GLU A 262 14.39 17.15 10.89
CA GLU A 262 13.25 17.25 11.78
C GLU A 262 13.11 16.01 12.70
N ALA A 263 13.39 14.81 12.18
CA ALA A 263 13.53 13.61 13.01
C ALA A 263 14.62 13.80 14.09
N LEU A 264 15.79 14.32 13.72
CA LEU A 264 16.85 14.58 14.69
C LEU A 264 16.43 15.60 15.75
N ARG A 265 15.67 16.65 15.38
CA ARG A 265 15.15 17.66 16.31
C ARG A 265 14.16 17.07 17.32
N LEU A 266 13.20 16.26 16.85
CA LEU A 266 12.25 15.55 17.71
C LEU A 266 12.96 14.63 18.72
N TRP A 267 13.95 13.86 18.25
CA TRP A 267 14.73 12.99 19.13
C TRP A 267 15.53 13.79 20.18
N GLN A 268 16.14 14.91 19.77
CA GLN A 268 16.87 15.79 20.68
C GLN A 268 15.95 16.44 21.73
N ALA A 269 14.68 16.65 21.41
CA ALA A 269 13.66 17.12 22.34
C ALA A 269 13.18 16.02 23.31
N GLY A 270 13.55 14.76 23.08
CA GLY A 270 13.28 13.64 23.99
C GLY A 270 12.21 12.68 23.51
N VAL A 271 11.71 12.80 22.27
CA VAL A 271 10.77 11.84 21.68
C VAL A 271 11.39 10.44 21.67
N GLY A 272 10.64 9.45 22.17
CA GLY A 272 11.12 8.09 22.41
C GLY A 272 11.43 7.31 21.13
N THR A 273 10.52 7.31 20.16
CA THR A 273 10.67 6.62 18.87
C THR A 273 10.21 7.51 17.71
N ILE A 274 10.91 7.43 16.58
CA ILE A 274 10.55 8.15 15.35
C ILE A 274 10.32 7.14 14.24
N MET A 275 9.09 7.07 13.76
CA MET A 275 8.66 6.31 12.59
C MET A 275 8.68 7.25 11.38
N ILE A 276 9.61 7.00 10.45
CA ILE A 276 9.68 7.72 9.17
C ILE A 276 9.01 6.83 8.13
N SER A 277 7.91 7.31 7.55
CA SER A 277 7.13 6.56 6.59
C SER A 277 7.77 6.57 5.21
N THR A 278 7.67 5.45 4.50
CA THR A 278 7.78 5.46 3.04
C THR A 278 6.61 6.24 2.43
N LEU A 279 6.74 6.65 1.17
CA LEU A 279 5.61 7.10 0.35
C LEU A 279 4.90 5.88 -0.25
N PRO A 280 3.57 5.94 -0.44
CA PRO A 280 2.87 5.02 -1.35
C PRO A 280 3.49 5.05 -2.74
N SER A 281 3.32 3.98 -3.52
CA SER A 281 3.57 4.00 -4.95
C SER A 281 2.74 5.07 -5.66
N ALA A 282 3.13 5.46 -6.88
CA ALA A 282 2.40 6.48 -7.62
C ALA A 282 1.04 5.95 -8.13
N ASP A 283 0.96 4.67 -8.48
CA ASP A 283 -0.27 4.01 -8.94
C ASP A 283 -1.35 3.85 -7.86
N PHE A 284 -1.00 4.01 -6.58
CA PHE A 284 -1.98 4.13 -5.50
C PHE A 284 -2.93 5.34 -5.70
N TYR A 285 -2.45 6.40 -6.35
CA TYR A 285 -3.23 7.63 -6.56
C TYR A 285 -4.08 7.54 -7.82
N ALA A 286 -5.41 7.67 -7.69
CA ALA A 286 -6.35 7.59 -8.83
C ALA A 286 -6.02 8.55 -9.99
N ALA A 287 -5.44 9.73 -9.71
CA ALA A 287 -4.98 10.69 -10.72
C ALA A 287 -4.04 10.05 -11.74
N THR A 288 -3.22 9.10 -11.30
CA THR A 288 -2.19 8.48 -12.12
C THR A 288 -2.73 7.40 -13.06
N ALA A 289 -3.95 6.88 -12.82
CA ALA A 289 -4.57 5.84 -13.65
C ALA A 289 -4.75 6.26 -15.13
N THR A 290 -4.66 7.56 -15.43
CA THR A 290 -4.75 8.10 -16.80
C THR A 290 -3.39 8.42 -17.43
N LEU A 291 -2.28 8.26 -16.70
CA LEU A 291 -0.94 8.51 -17.20
C LEU A 291 -0.53 7.47 -18.25
N PRO A 292 0.29 7.86 -19.25
CA PRO A 292 0.98 6.90 -20.10
C PRO A 292 1.90 5.96 -19.28
N ASP A 293 2.04 4.70 -19.72
CA ASP A 293 2.87 3.69 -19.04
C ASP A 293 4.30 4.16 -18.72
N ASP A 294 4.93 4.90 -19.64
CA ASP A 294 6.30 5.42 -19.46
C ASP A 294 6.36 6.49 -18.34
N ASP A 295 5.32 7.31 -18.19
CA ASP A 295 5.23 8.36 -17.17
C ASP A 295 4.90 7.75 -15.80
N MET A 296 3.98 6.77 -15.76
CA MET A 296 3.70 5.98 -14.57
C MET A 296 4.97 5.27 -14.06
N ALA A 297 5.69 4.59 -14.96
CA ALA A 297 6.93 3.92 -14.60
C ALA A 297 7.99 4.89 -14.06
N LEU A 298 8.03 6.12 -14.56
CA LEU A 298 8.91 7.17 -14.03
C LEU A 298 8.48 7.64 -12.64
N ALA A 299 7.18 7.84 -12.41
CA ALA A 299 6.64 8.25 -11.11
C ALA A 299 6.89 7.17 -10.04
N ASN A 300 6.57 5.91 -10.33
CA ASN A 300 6.86 4.77 -9.45
C ASN A 300 8.38 4.63 -9.19
N ALA A 301 9.23 4.85 -10.21
CA ALA A 301 10.67 4.85 -9.99
C ALA A 301 11.14 6.00 -9.09
N ALA A 302 10.53 7.19 -9.19
CA ALA A 302 10.88 8.33 -8.35
C ALA A 302 10.54 8.05 -6.87
N PHE A 303 9.33 7.57 -6.59
CA PHE A 303 8.88 7.23 -5.23
C PHE A 303 9.63 6.02 -4.67
N GLY A 304 9.86 4.99 -5.46
CA GLY A 304 10.66 3.83 -5.05
C GLY A 304 12.10 4.21 -4.70
N VAL A 305 12.74 5.09 -5.49
CA VAL A 305 14.08 5.58 -5.16
C VAL A 305 14.06 6.49 -3.93
N HIS A 306 13.05 7.35 -3.76
CA HIS A 306 12.85 8.14 -2.53
C HIS A 306 12.82 7.24 -1.29
N ASN A 307 11.99 6.20 -1.31
CA ASN A 307 11.84 5.23 -0.22
C ASN A 307 13.18 4.53 0.10
N LEU A 308 13.95 4.14 -0.93
CA LEU A 308 15.29 3.59 -0.73
C LEU A 308 16.26 4.57 -0.06
N TYR A 309 16.18 5.87 -0.38
CA TYR A 309 17.00 6.89 0.28
C TYR A 309 16.57 7.11 1.74
N LEU A 310 15.27 7.11 2.04
CA LEU A 310 14.76 7.18 3.41
C LEU A 310 15.29 6.03 4.26
N GLU A 311 15.25 4.78 3.77
CA GLU A 311 15.82 3.63 4.48
C GLU A 311 17.30 3.85 4.86
N LYS A 312 18.09 4.44 3.94
CA LYS A 312 19.50 4.74 4.22
C LYS A 312 19.64 5.84 5.26
N VAL A 313 18.81 6.87 5.20
CA VAL A 313 18.81 7.96 6.19
C VAL A 313 18.44 7.44 7.57
N VAL A 314 17.38 6.63 7.69
CA VAL A 314 17.01 5.99 8.96
C VAL A 314 18.18 5.16 9.51
N ALA A 315 18.82 4.33 8.67
CA ALA A 315 19.99 3.58 9.10
C ALA A 315 21.15 4.47 9.58
N MET A 316 21.34 5.65 8.98
CA MET A 316 22.34 6.62 9.42
C MET A 316 21.97 7.30 10.75
N LEU A 317 20.70 7.68 10.93
CA LEU A 317 20.17 8.22 12.18
C LEU A 317 20.35 7.20 13.33
N SER A 318 19.98 5.94 13.09
CA SER A 318 20.14 4.86 14.07
C SER A 318 21.61 4.58 14.39
N ALA A 319 22.51 4.69 13.41
CA ALA A 319 23.96 4.55 13.63
C ALA A 319 24.55 5.65 14.53
N VAL A 320 23.91 6.82 14.65
CA VAL A 320 24.30 7.90 15.56
C VAL A 320 23.50 7.92 16.87
N GLY A 321 22.63 6.93 17.08
CA GLY A 321 21.90 6.69 18.34
C GLY A 321 20.48 7.25 18.39
N VAL A 322 19.96 7.80 17.28
CA VAL A 322 18.55 8.18 17.17
C VAL A 322 17.71 6.90 17.10
N ASN A 323 16.64 6.80 17.89
CA ASN A 323 15.71 5.67 17.79
C ASN A 323 14.73 5.90 16.63
N ALA A 324 15.25 5.85 15.40
CA ALA A 324 14.48 5.99 14.17
C ALA A 324 14.24 4.62 13.52
N GLN A 325 13.06 4.46 12.94
CA GLN A 325 12.60 3.25 12.26
C GLN A 325 11.85 3.63 10.98
N ILE A 326 11.86 2.72 10.01
CA ILE A 326 11.04 2.86 8.81
C ILE A 326 9.65 2.32 9.13
N PHE A 327 8.62 3.10 8.81
CA PHE A 327 7.25 2.63 8.67
C PHE A 327 6.99 2.41 7.18
N ASP A 328 6.95 1.15 6.76
CA ASP A 328 6.80 0.78 5.35
C ASP A 328 5.30 0.77 5.00
N VAL A 329 4.70 1.96 4.83
CA VAL A 329 3.30 2.10 4.40
C VAL A 329 3.12 1.66 2.95
N ALA A 330 4.19 1.67 2.16
CA ALA A 330 4.17 1.21 0.77
C ALA A 330 3.72 -0.25 0.71
N THR A 331 4.14 -1.07 1.67
CA THR A 331 3.68 -2.46 1.78
C THR A 331 2.15 -2.57 1.71
N ILE A 332 1.39 -1.87 2.57
CA ILE A 332 -0.08 -1.99 2.56
C ILE A 332 -0.72 -1.29 1.36
N THR A 333 -0.18 -0.16 0.90
CA THR A 333 -0.76 0.57 -0.24
C THR A 333 -0.52 -0.16 -1.55
N ASP A 334 0.62 -0.83 -1.71
CA ASP A 334 0.93 -1.64 -2.88
C ASP A 334 0.02 -2.88 -2.89
N THR A 335 -0.21 -3.54 -1.74
CA THR A 335 -1.19 -4.64 -1.62
C THR A 335 -2.60 -4.19 -2.03
N LEU A 336 -3.05 -3.03 -1.54
CA LEU A 336 -4.35 -2.45 -1.89
C LEU A 336 -4.49 -2.11 -3.38
N THR A 337 -3.39 -1.76 -4.03
CA THR A 337 -3.37 -1.37 -5.45
C THR A 337 -3.31 -2.59 -6.36
N GLU A 338 -2.55 -3.61 -5.97
CA GLU A 338 -2.39 -4.86 -6.71
C GLU A 338 -3.70 -5.67 -6.72
N ASP A 339 -4.32 -5.84 -5.53
CA ASP A 339 -5.61 -6.51 -5.41
C ASP A 339 -6.54 -5.78 -4.43
N PRO A 340 -7.25 -4.72 -4.90
CA PRO A 340 -8.24 -4.01 -4.10
C PRO A 340 -9.41 -4.90 -3.65
N THR A 341 -9.70 -5.98 -4.38
CA THR A 341 -10.85 -6.84 -4.09
C THR A 341 -10.63 -7.70 -2.86
N ALA A 342 -9.38 -8.03 -2.53
CA ALA A 342 -9.00 -8.69 -1.29
C ALA A 342 -9.44 -7.92 -0.02
N PHE A 343 -9.79 -6.64 -0.17
CA PHE A 343 -10.23 -5.74 0.90
C PHE A 343 -11.63 -5.15 0.67
N GLY A 344 -12.38 -5.63 -0.34
CA GLY A 344 -13.77 -5.20 -0.60
C GLY A 344 -13.94 -4.03 -1.54
N PHE A 345 -12.85 -3.50 -2.08
CA PHE A 345 -12.94 -2.46 -3.08
C PHE A 345 -13.21 -3.08 -4.45
N ILE A 346 -14.50 -3.17 -4.80
CA ILE A 346 -14.94 -3.75 -6.07
C ILE A 346 -15.03 -2.74 -7.21
N ALA A 347 -15.00 -1.43 -6.91
CA ALA A 347 -14.96 -0.41 -7.95
C ALA A 347 -13.61 -0.48 -8.68
N PRO A 348 -13.57 -0.32 -10.02
CA PRO A 348 -12.32 -0.35 -10.76
C PRO A 348 -11.31 0.66 -10.21
N LEU A 349 -10.04 0.26 -10.10
CA LEU A 349 -8.96 1.13 -9.64
C LEU A 349 -8.95 2.45 -10.45
N GLY A 350 -8.79 3.57 -9.75
CA GLY A 350 -8.90 4.92 -10.33
C GLY A 350 -10.30 5.51 -10.33
N THR A 351 -11.33 4.74 -9.96
CA THR A 351 -12.67 5.29 -9.67
C THR A 351 -12.61 6.16 -8.42
N THR A 352 -13.17 7.36 -8.48
CA THR A 352 -13.21 8.30 -7.35
C THR A 352 -14.64 8.51 -6.84
N LEU A 353 -14.85 8.48 -5.53
CA LEU A 353 -16.18 8.68 -4.92
C LEU A 353 -16.79 10.04 -5.27
N THR A 354 -15.96 11.08 -5.39
CA THR A 354 -16.35 12.43 -5.83
C THR A 354 -16.72 12.53 -7.32
N GLY A 355 -16.59 11.44 -8.09
CA GLY A 355 -16.97 11.37 -9.50
C GLY A 355 -18.50 11.38 -9.71
N GLU A 356 -18.95 11.87 -10.88
CA GLU A 356 -20.38 11.94 -11.19
C GLU A 356 -21.02 10.54 -11.29
N GLY A 357 -22.07 10.30 -10.48
CA GLY A 357 -22.90 9.09 -10.54
C GLY A 357 -22.30 7.83 -9.91
N MET A 358 -21.19 7.95 -9.17
CA MET A 358 -20.51 6.80 -8.56
C MET A 358 -21.32 6.19 -7.42
N SER A 359 -21.93 7.02 -6.56
CA SER A 359 -22.80 6.59 -5.46
C SER A 359 -24.14 5.98 -5.91
N ASP A 360 -24.46 6.02 -7.21
CA ASP A 360 -25.59 5.26 -7.76
C ASP A 360 -25.19 3.81 -8.13
N THR A 361 -23.88 3.50 -8.19
CA THR A 361 -23.34 2.23 -8.68
C THR A 361 -22.64 1.42 -7.59
N TYR A 362 -21.89 2.08 -6.72
CA TYR A 362 -21.13 1.46 -5.64
C TYR A 362 -21.42 2.19 -4.32
N ASP A 363 -21.33 1.47 -3.22
CA ASP A 363 -21.29 2.09 -1.89
C ASP A 363 -19.94 2.77 -1.65
N ASP A 364 -19.92 3.72 -0.71
CA ASP A 364 -18.75 4.56 -0.42
C ASP A 364 -17.52 3.75 0.03
N ASP A 365 -17.73 2.60 0.70
CA ASP A 365 -16.70 1.68 1.18
C ASP A 365 -16.25 0.67 0.13
N GLN A 366 -16.96 0.56 -0.99
CA GLN A 366 -16.58 -0.28 -2.14
C GLN A 366 -15.66 0.47 -3.14
N ILE A 367 -15.35 1.73 -2.85
CA ILE A 367 -14.46 2.59 -3.63
C ILE A 367 -13.21 2.92 -2.81
N LEU A 368 -12.02 2.64 -3.34
CA LEU A 368 -10.75 2.91 -2.66
C LEU A 368 -10.42 4.42 -2.61
N SER A 369 -10.71 5.17 -3.67
CA SER A 369 -10.31 6.57 -3.81
C SER A 369 -11.48 7.54 -3.57
N TYR A 370 -11.30 8.50 -2.67
CA TYR A 370 -12.27 9.57 -2.43
C TYR A 370 -12.25 10.58 -3.58
N ASP A 371 -11.07 11.09 -3.89
CA ASP A 371 -10.80 11.96 -5.02
C ASP A 371 -9.56 11.45 -5.79
N ALA A 372 -8.98 12.29 -6.64
CA ALA A 372 -7.85 11.91 -7.48
C ALA A 372 -6.56 11.61 -6.68
N LEU A 373 -6.42 12.11 -5.45
CA LEU A 373 -5.20 12.05 -4.65
C LEU A 373 -5.39 11.36 -3.29
N HIS A 374 -6.62 11.21 -2.82
CA HIS A 374 -6.86 10.77 -1.46
C HIS A 374 -7.74 9.50 -1.42
N PRO A 375 -7.44 8.56 -0.52
CA PRO A 375 -8.27 7.38 -0.32
C PRO A 375 -9.58 7.73 0.41
N THR A 376 -10.58 6.86 0.29
CA THR A 376 -11.78 6.91 1.12
C THR A 376 -11.43 6.56 2.57
N THR A 377 -12.39 6.82 3.47
CA THR A 377 -12.24 6.49 4.89
C THR A 377 -12.09 4.99 5.12
N ALA A 378 -12.66 4.14 4.25
CA ALA A 378 -12.45 2.71 4.26
C ALA A 378 -10.99 2.35 3.95
N GLY A 379 -10.40 2.94 2.90
CA GLY A 379 -8.97 2.80 2.61
C GLY A 379 -8.08 3.29 3.77
N HIS A 380 -8.45 4.42 4.39
CA HIS A 380 -7.77 4.91 5.60
C HIS A 380 -7.92 3.97 6.81
N ALA A 381 -9.05 3.31 6.98
CA ALA A 381 -9.26 2.35 8.08
C ALA A 381 -8.31 1.16 7.95
N ILE A 382 -8.12 0.63 6.74
CA ILE A 382 -7.18 -0.48 6.47
C ILE A 382 -5.74 -0.04 6.75
N ILE A 383 -5.34 1.15 6.25
CA ILE A 383 -4.01 1.71 6.54
C ILE A 383 -3.84 1.91 8.06
N GLY A 384 -4.89 2.36 8.76
CA GLY A 384 -4.89 2.56 10.20
C GLY A 384 -4.74 1.26 10.99
N ALA A 385 -5.42 0.19 10.57
CA ALA A 385 -5.29 -1.15 11.14
C ALA A 385 -3.87 -1.69 10.93
N TYR A 386 -3.31 -1.52 9.73
CA TYR A 386 -1.91 -1.85 9.44
C TYR A 386 -0.92 -1.03 10.29
N THR A 387 -1.16 0.28 10.47
CA THR A 387 -0.35 1.11 11.38
C THR A 387 -0.40 0.56 12.80
N ALA A 388 -1.59 0.23 13.31
CA ALA A 388 -1.75 -0.34 14.65
C ALA A 388 -0.98 -1.67 14.80
N TRP A 389 -1.10 -2.57 13.83
CA TRP A 389 -0.36 -3.83 13.75
C TRP A 389 1.16 -3.63 13.89
N VAL A 390 1.72 -2.69 13.13
CA VAL A 390 3.15 -2.37 13.18
C VAL A 390 3.55 -1.76 14.54
N VAL A 391 2.71 -0.90 15.12
CA VAL A 391 2.95 -0.29 16.44
C VAL A 391 2.94 -1.32 17.57
N GLU A 392 2.11 -2.37 17.47
CA GLU A 392 2.11 -3.50 18.41
C GLU A 392 3.39 -4.35 18.32
N GLY A 393 4.24 -4.09 17.33
CA GLY A 393 5.54 -4.73 17.16
C GLY A 393 5.48 -6.01 16.34
N ASN A 394 4.38 -6.22 15.60
CA ASN A 394 4.26 -7.30 14.63
C ASN A 394 5.07 -6.99 13.37
N SER A 395 5.45 -8.03 12.65
CA SER A 395 6.29 -7.91 11.45
C SER A 395 5.43 -7.67 10.21
N ALA A 396 5.98 -6.97 9.22
CA ALA A 396 5.39 -6.83 7.89
C ALA A 396 6.43 -7.17 6.80
N VAL A 397 6.02 -7.99 5.84
CA VAL A 397 6.86 -8.54 4.77
C VAL A 397 6.13 -8.37 3.43
N ALA A 398 6.74 -7.61 2.52
CA ALA A 398 6.32 -7.56 1.12
C ALA A 398 7.30 -8.39 0.27
N LEU A 399 6.76 -9.23 -0.61
CA LEU A 399 7.52 -9.98 -1.62
C LEU A 399 7.61 -9.15 -2.92
N SER A 400 7.76 -9.77 -4.08
CA SER A 400 7.84 -9.09 -5.36
C SER A 400 6.80 -9.61 -6.34
N ASP A 401 6.57 -8.91 -7.44
CA ASP A 401 5.66 -9.34 -8.52
C ASP A 401 6.19 -10.53 -9.34
N ARG A 402 6.89 -11.45 -8.69
CA ARG A 402 7.48 -12.66 -9.26
C ARG A 402 7.21 -13.78 -8.28
N THR A 403 7.00 -14.97 -8.83
CA THR A 403 7.07 -16.22 -8.06
C THR A 403 8.19 -16.24 -7.02
N ASP A 404 7.75 -16.18 -5.78
CA ASP A 404 8.52 -16.08 -4.57
C ASP A 404 8.20 -17.26 -3.65
N GLY A 405 9.01 -17.39 -2.61
CA GLY A 405 8.90 -18.46 -1.64
C GLY A 405 9.26 -17.94 -0.26
N LEU A 406 8.28 -17.93 0.64
CA LEU A 406 8.44 -17.47 2.00
C LEU A 406 8.15 -18.60 2.99
N ARG A 407 8.94 -18.60 4.07
CA ARG A 407 8.62 -19.33 5.28
C ARG A 407 8.81 -18.40 6.45
N GLY A 408 7.72 -18.01 7.09
CA GLY A 408 7.72 -17.19 8.30
C GLY A 408 8.15 -17.98 9.53
N ASP A 409 8.00 -17.37 10.70
CA ASP A 409 8.46 -17.90 11.97
C ASP A 409 7.33 -18.34 12.91
N ASP A 410 7.41 -18.05 14.21
CA ASP A 410 6.38 -18.39 15.20
C ASP A 410 5.70 -17.11 15.74
N SER A 411 5.83 -15.99 15.02
CA SER A 411 5.24 -14.70 15.38
C SER A 411 4.27 -14.19 14.32
N SER A 412 3.32 -13.37 14.77
CA SER A 412 2.37 -12.70 13.89
C SER A 412 3.06 -11.81 12.85
N GLU A 413 2.80 -12.12 11.58
CA GLU A 413 3.34 -11.46 10.39
C GLU A 413 2.20 -10.98 9.48
N PHE A 414 2.34 -9.77 8.96
CA PHE A 414 1.62 -9.34 7.76
C PHE A 414 2.48 -9.67 6.55
N ILE A 415 1.99 -10.46 5.62
CA ILE A 415 2.70 -10.95 4.44
C ILE A 415 1.88 -10.55 3.21
N SER A 416 2.48 -9.75 2.33
CA SER A 416 1.95 -9.46 0.99
C SER A 416 2.83 -10.13 -0.04
N ALA A 417 2.27 -11.06 -0.82
CA ALA A 417 2.97 -11.78 -1.87
C ALA A 417 3.03 -10.97 -3.19
N LEU A 418 2.02 -10.12 -3.44
CA LEU A 418 1.89 -9.28 -4.64
C LEU A 418 1.64 -10.16 -5.88
N GLY A 419 2.36 -9.97 -6.97
CA GLY A 419 2.15 -10.74 -8.20
C GLY A 419 3.02 -12.00 -8.34
N GLY A 420 2.57 -12.93 -9.18
CA GLY A 420 3.23 -14.19 -9.53
C GLY A 420 2.83 -15.38 -8.65
N ASP A 421 2.98 -16.59 -9.19
CA ASP A 421 2.60 -17.84 -8.49
C ASP A 421 3.50 -18.09 -7.25
N ASP A 422 3.00 -17.83 -6.04
CA ASP A 422 3.79 -17.80 -4.83
C ASP A 422 3.61 -19.03 -3.93
N TYR A 423 4.62 -19.28 -3.09
CA TYR A 423 4.54 -20.27 -2.02
C TYR A 423 4.82 -19.59 -0.69
N VAL A 424 3.77 -19.38 0.11
CA VAL A 424 3.86 -18.77 1.43
C VAL A 424 3.46 -19.78 2.50
N ARG A 425 4.34 -19.94 3.49
CA ARG A 425 4.05 -20.68 4.71
C ARG A 425 4.31 -19.76 5.90
N ALA A 426 3.25 -19.24 6.52
CA ALA A 426 3.33 -18.19 7.53
C ALA A 426 3.97 -18.70 8.82
N GLY A 427 3.49 -19.83 9.37
CA GLY A 427 4.18 -20.54 10.44
C GLY A 427 3.35 -20.58 11.71
N GLY A 428 3.93 -20.19 12.84
CA GLY A 428 3.14 -20.01 14.06
C GLY A 428 2.81 -18.54 14.23
N GLY A 429 1.74 -18.24 14.95
CA GLY A 429 1.31 -16.85 15.15
C GLY A 429 -0.09 -16.66 14.58
N ASN A 430 -0.66 -15.48 14.78
CA ASN A 430 -1.86 -15.09 14.04
C ASN A 430 -1.36 -14.26 12.87
N ASP A 431 -1.34 -14.82 11.67
CA ASP A 431 -0.74 -14.19 10.49
C ASP A 431 -1.81 -13.59 9.58
N VAL A 432 -1.43 -12.56 8.82
CA VAL A 432 -2.25 -12.01 7.73
C VAL A 432 -1.46 -12.20 6.45
N VAL A 433 -1.96 -13.02 5.52
CA VAL A 433 -1.31 -13.35 4.26
C VAL A 433 -2.22 -12.98 3.11
N ILE A 434 -1.75 -12.09 2.25
CA ILE A 434 -2.40 -11.72 0.99
C ILE A 434 -1.53 -12.26 -0.14
N GLY A 435 -2.07 -13.18 -0.93
CA GLY A 435 -1.43 -13.76 -2.12
C GLY A 435 -1.23 -12.68 -3.18
N GLY A 436 -2.34 -12.19 -3.73
CA GLY A 436 -2.34 -11.11 -4.71
C GLY A 436 -2.68 -11.66 -6.08
N THR A 437 -1.85 -11.44 -7.10
CA THR A 437 -2.13 -11.96 -8.45
C THR A 437 -1.26 -13.18 -8.76
N GLY A 438 -1.82 -14.26 -9.30
CA GLY A 438 -1.05 -15.49 -9.62
C GLY A 438 -1.69 -16.74 -9.00
N ASP A 439 -1.25 -17.93 -9.40
CA ASP A 439 -1.74 -19.18 -8.79
C ASP A 439 -0.95 -19.48 -7.50
N ASP A 440 -1.47 -19.09 -6.34
CA ASP A 440 -0.75 -19.07 -5.06
C ASP A 440 -0.95 -20.31 -4.19
N ASN A 441 0.02 -20.56 -3.31
CA ASN A 441 -0.05 -21.60 -2.29
C ASN A 441 0.21 -21.01 -0.90
N LEU A 442 -0.87 -20.77 -0.16
CA LEU A 442 -0.85 -20.10 1.13
C LEU A 442 -1.15 -21.09 2.25
N ILE A 443 -0.28 -21.12 3.26
CA ILE A 443 -0.39 -22.03 4.41
C ILE A 443 -0.19 -21.24 5.70
N GLY A 444 -1.24 -21.16 6.53
CA GLY A 444 -1.22 -20.48 7.83
C GLY A 444 -0.37 -21.21 8.87
N ASP A 445 -0.58 -22.53 9.00
CA ASP A 445 0.03 -23.46 9.97
C ASP A 445 -0.62 -23.39 11.38
N ALA A 446 -0.18 -22.54 12.30
CA ALA A 446 -0.65 -22.59 13.68
C ALA A 446 -0.95 -21.23 14.29
N GLY A 447 -2.21 -21.03 14.65
CA GLY A 447 -2.74 -19.81 15.22
C GLY A 447 -3.95 -19.38 14.40
N ASN A 448 -4.48 -18.20 14.67
CA ASN A 448 -5.69 -17.74 13.99
C ASN A 448 -5.26 -16.86 12.82
N ASP A 449 -5.24 -17.42 11.62
CA ASP A 449 -4.66 -16.79 10.43
C ASP A 449 -5.75 -16.19 9.53
N LEU A 450 -5.41 -15.10 8.84
CA LEU A 450 -6.17 -14.58 7.71
C LEU A 450 -5.38 -14.86 6.44
N LEU A 451 -5.89 -15.71 5.55
CA LEU A 451 -5.31 -15.97 4.23
C LEU A 451 -6.28 -15.51 3.14
N ASN A 452 -5.81 -14.68 2.21
CA ASN A 452 -6.55 -14.30 1.01
C ASN A 452 -5.71 -14.69 -0.21
N GLY A 453 -6.26 -15.51 -1.12
CA GLY A 453 -5.60 -15.95 -2.34
C GLY A 453 -5.41 -14.80 -3.32
N GLY A 454 -6.50 -14.10 -3.59
CA GLY A 454 -6.54 -12.95 -4.49
C GLY A 454 -7.00 -13.40 -5.87
N SER A 455 -6.34 -12.98 -6.94
CA SER A 455 -6.69 -13.42 -8.29
C SER A 455 -5.78 -14.57 -8.76
N GLY A 456 -6.37 -15.69 -9.18
CA GLY A 456 -5.63 -16.88 -9.58
C GLY A 456 -6.38 -18.14 -9.19
N ASN A 457 -5.82 -19.31 -9.48
CA ASN A 457 -6.36 -20.58 -8.95
C ASN A 457 -5.52 -20.98 -7.74
N ASP A 458 -6.01 -20.61 -6.56
CA ASP A 458 -5.23 -20.60 -5.35
C ASP A 458 -5.46 -21.87 -4.52
N PHE A 459 -4.44 -22.20 -3.73
CA PHE A 459 -4.51 -23.22 -2.71
C PHE A 459 -4.29 -22.61 -1.34
N LEU A 460 -5.35 -22.58 -0.53
CA LEU A 460 -5.32 -22.03 0.82
C LEU A 460 -5.47 -23.14 1.86
N ARG A 461 -4.70 -23.04 2.94
CA ARG A 461 -4.78 -23.97 4.06
C ARG A 461 -4.47 -23.33 5.41
N GLY A 462 -5.49 -23.17 6.25
CA GLY A 462 -5.36 -22.66 7.62
C GLY A 462 -4.55 -23.61 8.52
N ASN A 463 -5.01 -24.86 8.63
CA ASN A 463 -4.52 -25.95 9.49
C ASN A 463 -5.06 -25.96 10.91
N THR A 464 -4.52 -25.17 11.84
CA THR A 464 -4.92 -25.24 13.25
C THR A 464 -5.08 -23.85 13.83
N GLY A 465 -6.22 -23.62 14.47
CA GLY A 465 -6.63 -22.31 14.95
C GLY A 465 -7.94 -21.94 14.29
N VAL A 466 -8.48 -20.78 14.64
CA VAL A 466 -9.71 -20.25 14.04
C VAL A 466 -9.28 -19.35 12.90
N ASP A 467 -9.35 -19.87 11.69
CA ASP A 467 -8.80 -19.25 10.48
C ASP A 467 -9.87 -18.52 9.67
N ILE A 468 -9.44 -17.53 8.89
CA ILE A 468 -10.24 -16.74 7.97
C ILE A 468 -9.60 -16.91 6.59
N LEU A 469 -10.33 -17.49 5.65
CA LEU A 469 -9.79 -17.90 4.35
C LEU A 469 -10.67 -17.33 3.23
N GLY A 470 -10.09 -16.53 2.34
CA GLY A 470 -10.76 -16.02 1.13
C GLY A 470 -10.07 -16.54 -0.12
N GLY A 471 -10.79 -17.21 -1.02
CA GLY A 471 -10.24 -17.65 -2.31
C GLY A 471 -9.92 -16.47 -3.21
N GLY A 472 -10.94 -15.66 -3.49
CA GLY A 472 -10.80 -14.45 -4.28
C GLY A 472 -11.41 -14.64 -5.67
N THR A 473 -10.63 -14.59 -6.75
CA THR A 473 -11.13 -14.86 -8.10
C THR A 473 -10.33 -15.96 -8.78
N GLY A 474 -11.00 -16.97 -9.32
CA GLY A 474 -10.43 -18.11 -10.02
C GLY A 474 -10.92 -19.41 -9.40
N ASP A 475 -10.47 -20.57 -9.89
CA ASP A 475 -10.94 -21.86 -9.35
C ASP A 475 -10.09 -22.27 -8.13
N ASP A 476 -10.57 -21.97 -6.92
CA ASP A 476 -9.79 -22.09 -5.69
C ASP A 476 -9.99 -23.43 -4.96
N THR A 477 -9.00 -23.81 -4.15
CA THR A 477 -9.10 -24.91 -3.20
C THR A 477 -8.76 -24.43 -1.80
N ILE A 478 -9.77 -24.42 -0.93
CA ILE A 478 -9.67 -23.86 0.43
C ILE A 478 -9.86 -24.96 1.46
N LEU A 479 -8.92 -25.05 2.40
CA LEU A 479 -8.94 -26.02 3.50
C LEU A 479 -8.83 -25.29 4.86
N GLY A 480 -9.94 -25.18 5.61
CA GLY A 480 -9.96 -24.63 6.97
C GLY A 480 -9.01 -25.38 7.90
N GLY A 481 -9.36 -26.63 8.20
CA GLY A 481 -8.52 -27.53 8.95
C GLY A 481 -9.11 -27.88 10.30
N ALA A 482 -8.66 -27.23 11.36
CA ALA A 482 -9.08 -27.53 12.72
C ALA A 482 -9.25 -26.25 13.53
N GLY A 483 -10.48 -25.98 13.92
CA GLY A 483 -10.94 -24.74 14.52
C GLY A 483 -12.31 -24.41 13.95
N ASP A 484 -12.90 -23.32 14.41
CA ASP A 484 -14.19 -22.87 13.89
C ASP A 484 -13.87 -21.85 12.79
N ASP A 485 -13.69 -22.31 11.55
CA ASP A 485 -13.10 -21.52 10.48
C ASP A 485 -14.15 -20.71 9.71
N LEU A 486 -13.76 -19.55 9.16
CA LEU A 486 -14.55 -18.75 8.23
C LEU A 486 -13.96 -18.86 6.83
N ILE A 487 -14.74 -19.33 5.87
CA ILE A 487 -14.31 -19.52 4.48
C ILE A 487 -15.21 -18.70 3.55
N VAL A 488 -14.60 -17.84 2.75
CA VAL A 488 -15.22 -17.08 1.67
C VAL A 488 -14.67 -17.64 0.37
N ASP A 489 -15.54 -18.16 -0.48
CA ASP A 489 -15.13 -18.79 -1.73
C ASP A 489 -14.60 -17.74 -2.72
N GLY A 490 -15.44 -16.76 -3.07
CA GLY A 490 -15.14 -15.77 -4.08
C GLY A 490 -15.82 -16.06 -5.42
N LEU A 491 -15.15 -15.73 -6.52
CA LEU A 491 -15.60 -15.96 -7.89
C LEU A 491 -14.86 -17.14 -8.49
N GLY A 492 -15.56 -18.07 -9.13
CA GLY A 492 -14.93 -19.20 -9.81
C GLY A 492 -15.62 -20.51 -9.48
N ASN A 493 -14.98 -21.65 -9.73
CA ASN A 493 -15.50 -22.94 -9.31
C ASN A 493 -14.68 -23.46 -8.13
N ASP A 494 -15.17 -23.21 -6.93
CA ASP A 494 -14.38 -23.37 -5.73
C ASP A 494 -14.63 -24.69 -5.02
N VAL A 495 -13.60 -25.15 -4.30
CA VAL A 495 -13.68 -26.35 -3.46
C VAL A 495 -13.26 -26.01 -2.04
N CYS A 496 -14.25 -25.90 -1.16
CA CYS A 496 -14.08 -25.51 0.23
C CYS A 496 -14.31 -26.70 1.18
N TYR A 497 -13.34 -26.97 2.05
CA TYR A 497 -13.47 -27.94 3.13
C TYR A 497 -13.25 -27.25 4.49
N GLY A 498 -14.24 -27.29 5.37
CA GLY A 498 -14.15 -26.73 6.72
C GLY A 498 -13.23 -27.58 7.60
N GLY A 499 -13.60 -28.83 7.80
CA GLY A 499 -12.72 -29.83 8.40
C GLY A 499 -13.19 -30.25 9.78
N LYS A 500 -12.62 -29.71 10.85
CA LYS A 500 -13.02 -30.01 12.23
C LYS A 500 -13.32 -28.73 12.96
N GLY A 501 -14.47 -28.68 13.62
CA GLY A 501 -14.94 -27.51 14.33
C GLY A 501 -16.26 -27.08 13.72
N ASP A 502 -16.84 -26.01 14.22
CA ASP A 502 -18.11 -25.49 13.70
C ASP A 502 -17.78 -24.41 12.66
N ASP A 503 -17.74 -24.80 11.38
CA ASP A 503 -17.22 -23.96 10.30
C ASP A 503 -18.33 -23.11 9.65
N THR A 504 -17.98 -21.93 9.13
CA THR A 504 -18.88 -21.05 8.38
C THR A 504 -18.34 -20.79 6.98
N PHE A 505 -19.14 -21.10 5.98
CA PHE A 505 -18.90 -20.75 4.58
C PHE A 505 -19.75 -19.55 4.18
N ILE A 506 -19.20 -18.65 3.38
CA ILE A 506 -19.91 -17.55 2.73
C ILE A 506 -19.76 -17.73 1.22
N PHE A 507 -20.89 -17.92 0.55
CA PHE A 507 -21.04 -17.84 -0.89
C PHE A 507 -21.64 -16.48 -1.24
N THR A 508 -21.06 -15.78 -2.21
CA THR A 508 -21.64 -14.54 -2.76
C THR A 508 -21.90 -14.71 -4.24
N GLN A 509 -23.15 -14.50 -4.66
CA GLN A 509 -23.51 -14.60 -6.06
C GLN A 509 -22.65 -13.64 -6.90
N ALA A 510 -22.01 -14.17 -7.95
CA ALA A 510 -21.06 -13.44 -8.79
C ALA A 510 -21.55 -12.04 -9.24
N ALA A 511 -22.83 -11.92 -9.60
CA ALA A 511 -23.43 -10.67 -10.05
C ALA A 511 -23.36 -9.53 -9.01
N LEU A 512 -23.24 -9.84 -7.71
CA LEU A 512 -23.12 -8.87 -6.63
C LEU A 512 -21.70 -8.34 -6.44
N ILE A 513 -20.69 -9.10 -6.87
CA ILE A 513 -19.26 -8.80 -6.68
C ILE A 513 -18.53 -8.62 -8.01
N GLY A 514 -19.26 -8.23 -9.06
CA GLY A 514 -18.70 -7.87 -10.37
C GLY A 514 -18.36 -9.06 -11.29
N GLY A 515 -18.68 -10.28 -10.88
CA GLY A 515 -18.52 -11.50 -11.69
C GLY A 515 -19.68 -11.76 -12.65
N THR A 516 -19.54 -12.82 -13.45
CA THR A 516 -20.61 -13.32 -14.35
C THR A 516 -21.20 -14.61 -13.82
N ASP A 517 -22.52 -14.81 -13.97
CA ASP A 517 -23.20 -16.06 -13.56
C ASP A 517 -22.47 -17.32 -14.07
N GLY A 518 -22.18 -18.29 -13.20
CA GLY A 518 -21.63 -19.57 -13.67
C GLY A 518 -20.93 -20.50 -12.70
N ASP A 519 -20.87 -20.16 -11.41
CA ASP A 519 -20.03 -20.87 -10.43
C ASP A 519 -20.55 -22.29 -10.14
N ALA A 520 -19.64 -23.16 -9.71
CA ALA A 520 -19.94 -24.57 -9.41
C ALA A 520 -19.20 -25.01 -8.16
N ASP A 521 -19.64 -24.49 -7.03
CA ASP A 521 -18.89 -24.56 -5.79
C ASP A 521 -19.25 -25.79 -4.96
N LEU A 522 -18.24 -26.34 -4.31
CA LEU A 522 -18.37 -27.44 -3.38
C LEU A 522 -18.02 -26.97 -1.98
N PHE A 523 -18.96 -27.14 -1.06
CA PHE A 523 -18.75 -26.94 0.38
C PHE A 523 -18.88 -28.26 1.11
N ASP A 524 -17.83 -28.68 1.81
CA ASP A 524 -17.84 -29.83 2.72
C ASP A 524 -17.50 -29.39 4.14
N GLY A 525 -18.50 -29.29 5.00
CA GLY A 525 -18.31 -28.89 6.41
C GLY A 525 -17.43 -29.87 7.19
N GLY A 526 -17.52 -31.16 6.86
CA GLY A 526 -16.73 -32.18 7.55
C GLY A 526 -17.31 -32.53 8.92
N ALA A 527 -16.64 -32.15 10.00
CA ALA A 527 -16.96 -32.60 11.35
C ALA A 527 -17.23 -31.43 12.30
N GLY A 528 -18.50 -31.17 12.56
CA GLY A 528 -18.94 -30.19 13.54
C GLY A 528 -20.42 -29.91 13.35
N THR A 529 -20.81 -28.67 13.63
CA THR A 529 -22.08 -28.09 13.16
C THR A 529 -21.75 -26.92 12.23
N ASP A 530 -21.90 -27.15 10.94
CA ASP A 530 -21.37 -26.26 9.92
C ASP A 530 -22.50 -25.42 9.31
N ARG A 531 -22.13 -24.21 8.88
CA ARG A 531 -23.06 -23.22 8.32
C ARG A 531 -22.64 -22.78 6.93
N LEU A 532 -23.61 -22.63 6.02
CA LEU A 532 -23.44 -21.93 4.75
C LEU A 532 -24.33 -20.68 4.70
N ILE A 533 -23.72 -19.52 4.50
CA ILE A 533 -24.38 -18.25 4.26
C ILE A 533 -24.33 -17.99 2.76
N VAL A 534 -25.49 -17.70 2.17
CA VAL A 534 -25.66 -17.51 0.72
C VAL A 534 -26.17 -16.10 0.47
N VAL A 535 -25.29 -15.22 0.00
CA VAL A 535 -25.59 -13.82 -0.32
C VAL A 535 -26.02 -13.73 -1.79
N LEU A 536 -27.27 -13.33 -2.01
CA LEU A 536 -27.96 -13.46 -3.30
C LEU A 536 -28.61 -12.16 -3.73
N ASP A 537 -28.80 -11.99 -5.04
CA ASP A 537 -29.73 -10.99 -5.55
C ASP A 537 -31.17 -11.26 -5.05
N THR A 538 -32.03 -10.26 -5.14
CA THR A 538 -33.39 -10.32 -4.59
C THR A 538 -34.26 -11.44 -5.16
N ASP A 539 -34.11 -11.77 -6.45
CA ASP A 539 -34.92 -12.81 -7.09
C ASP A 539 -34.45 -14.21 -6.64
N SER A 540 -33.14 -14.43 -6.60
CA SER A 540 -32.48 -15.66 -6.15
C SER A 540 -32.69 -15.89 -4.65
N TYR A 541 -32.58 -14.83 -3.84
CA TYR A 541 -32.90 -14.84 -2.42
C TYR A 541 -34.35 -15.28 -2.17
N ALA A 542 -35.32 -14.69 -2.88
CA ALA A 542 -36.73 -15.03 -2.72
C ALA A 542 -37.02 -16.50 -3.07
N ALA A 543 -36.30 -17.07 -4.03
CA ALA A 543 -36.39 -18.47 -4.39
C ALA A 543 -35.81 -19.39 -3.30
N LEU A 544 -34.55 -19.17 -2.90
CA LEU A 544 -33.87 -20.02 -1.91
C LEU A 544 -34.55 -19.96 -0.54
N SER A 545 -34.95 -18.78 -0.09
CA SER A 545 -35.61 -18.59 1.22
C SER A 545 -36.92 -19.37 1.33
N ALA A 546 -37.74 -19.40 0.26
CA ALA A 546 -38.98 -20.18 0.23
C ALA A 546 -38.72 -21.70 0.32
N ASP A 547 -37.66 -22.17 -0.32
CA ASP A 547 -37.28 -23.59 -0.32
C ASP A 547 -36.70 -24.03 1.03
N LEU A 548 -35.93 -23.17 1.71
CA LEU A 548 -35.48 -23.38 3.09
C LEU A 548 -36.64 -23.54 4.08
N GLU A 549 -37.70 -22.73 3.98
CA GLU A 549 -38.91 -22.87 4.81
C GLU A 549 -39.63 -24.21 4.59
N SER A 550 -39.53 -24.76 3.36
CA SER A 550 -40.17 -26.01 2.97
C SER A 550 -39.35 -27.26 3.34
N GLY A 551 -38.06 -27.09 3.66
CA GLY A 551 -37.10 -28.15 3.99
C GLY A 551 -36.49 -28.88 2.78
N ASP A 552 -36.54 -28.30 1.58
CA ASP A 552 -35.98 -28.85 0.35
C ASP A 552 -35.07 -27.83 -0.36
N ALA A 553 -33.88 -27.57 0.19
CA ALA A 553 -32.94 -26.59 -0.36
C ALA A 553 -32.01 -27.16 -1.45
N THR A 554 -31.93 -28.49 -1.61
CA THR A 554 -30.90 -29.12 -2.48
C THR A 554 -31.05 -28.72 -3.94
N ALA A 555 -32.27 -28.65 -4.45
CA ALA A 555 -32.50 -28.26 -5.85
C ALA A 555 -32.24 -26.76 -6.08
N ALA A 556 -32.55 -25.91 -5.09
CA ALA A 556 -32.30 -24.48 -5.14
C ALA A 556 -30.79 -24.19 -5.11
N LEU A 557 -30.05 -24.79 -4.17
CA LEU A 557 -28.60 -24.70 -4.12
C LEU A 557 -27.94 -25.17 -5.43
N ALA A 558 -28.35 -26.33 -5.95
CA ALA A 558 -27.81 -26.83 -7.21
C ALA A 558 -28.13 -25.92 -8.42
N SER A 559 -29.20 -25.13 -8.37
CA SER A 559 -29.51 -24.13 -9.41
C SER A 559 -28.63 -22.89 -9.33
N LEU A 560 -28.04 -22.63 -8.16
CA LEU A 560 -27.04 -21.60 -7.90
C LEU A 560 -25.61 -22.10 -8.10
N GLY A 561 -25.41 -23.35 -8.54
CA GLY A 561 -24.08 -23.95 -8.67
C GLY A 561 -23.59 -24.68 -7.42
N ILE A 562 -24.26 -24.50 -6.29
CA ILE A 562 -23.79 -24.90 -4.97
C ILE A 562 -24.04 -26.39 -4.70
N THR A 563 -22.98 -27.10 -4.31
CA THR A 563 -23.03 -28.44 -3.75
C THR A 563 -22.54 -28.42 -2.30
N ALA A 564 -23.47 -28.49 -1.35
CA ALA A 564 -23.14 -28.54 0.08
C ALA A 564 -23.29 -29.96 0.65
N THR A 565 -22.28 -30.44 1.37
CA THR A 565 -22.31 -31.68 2.15
C THR A 565 -21.79 -31.45 3.56
N GLY A 566 -22.36 -32.15 4.55
CA GLY A 566 -21.95 -31.95 5.94
C GLY A 566 -22.19 -30.52 6.45
N VAL A 567 -23.19 -29.82 5.92
CA VAL A 567 -23.61 -28.49 6.38
C VAL A 567 -24.99 -28.61 7.02
N GLU A 568 -25.12 -28.18 8.27
CA GLU A 568 -26.34 -28.31 9.07
C GLU A 568 -27.24 -27.08 9.00
N ASP A 569 -26.67 -25.89 8.80
CA ASP A 569 -27.38 -24.61 8.82
C ASP A 569 -27.16 -23.85 7.50
N ILE A 570 -28.23 -23.47 6.80
CA ILE A 570 -28.15 -22.69 5.56
C ILE A 570 -28.95 -21.40 5.74
N ILE A 571 -28.30 -20.26 5.52
CA ILE A 571 -28.87 -18.93 5.68
C ILE A 571 -28.81 -18.21 4.33
N ALA A 572 -29.94 -17.72 3.84
CA ALA A 572 -29.99 -16.85 2.67
C ALA A 572 -30.00 -15.37 3.10
N VAL A 573 -29.28 -14.52 2.37
CA VAL A 573 -29.19 -13.06 2.58
C VAL A 573 -29.55 -12.35 1.27
N ASP A 574 -30.37 -11.29 1.37
CA ASP A 574 -30.82 -10.48 0.23
C ASP A 574 -29.86 -9.30 0.02
N GLY A 575 -28.95 -9.43 -0.94
CA GLY A 575 -27.92 -8.45 -1.28
C GLY A 575 -26.79 -8.33 -0.25
N ARG A 576 -25.75 -7.57 -0.61
CA ARG A 576 -24.60 -7.27 0.27
C ARG A 576 -25.01 -6.38 1.46
N ASP A 577 -25.77 -5.33 1.22
CA ASP A 577 -26.31 -4.44 2.28
C ASP A 577 -27.17 -5.18 3.32
N GLY A 578 -27.73 -6.34 2.93
CA GLY A 578 -28.48 -7.24 3.80
C GLY A 578 -27.64 -7.81 4.95
N LEU A 579 -26.31 -7.81 4.82
CA LEU A 579 -25.38 -8.27 5.84
C LEU A 579 -25.45 -7.42 7.11
N SER A 580 -25.81 -6.14 7.03
CA SER A 580 -25.99 -5.26 8.20
C SER A 580 -27.00 -5.79 9.22
N ALA A 581 -27.97 -6.61 8.79
CA ALA A 581 -28.90 -7.31 9.70
C ALA A 581 -28.19 -8.31 10.63
N PHE A 582 -26.99 -8.73 10.24
CA PHE A 582 -26.11 -9.65 10.94
C PHE A 582 -24.99 -8.94 11.70
N ALA A 583 -25.02 -7.61 11.85
CA ALA A 583 -23.99 -6.84 12.57
C ALA A 583 -23.76 -7.24 14.05
N ASN A 584 -24.65 -8.05 14.63
CA ASN A 584 -24.45 -8.61 15.97
C ASN A 584 -23.83 -10.02 15.96
N GLN A 585 -23.56 -10.57 14.77
CA GLN A 585 -22.91 -11.85 14.60
C GLN A 585 -21.39 -11.65 14.59
N PRO A 586 -20.63 -12.47 15.33
CA PRO A 586 -19.16 -12.34 15.37
C PRO A 586 -18.47 -12.44 14.01
N TRP A 587 -19.04 -13.16 13.04
CA TRP A 587 -18.46 -13.33 11.71
C TRP A 587 -18.68 -12.11 10.79
N TYR A 588 -19.64 -11.22 11.09
CA TYR A 588 -19.95 -10.07 10.24
C TYR A 588 -18.75 -9.12 10.14
N GLU A 589 -18.19 -8.70 11.28
CA GLU A 589 -17.00 -7.84 11.32
C GLU A 589 -15.81 -8.41 10.55
N VAL A 590 -15.77 -9.73 10.36
CA VAL A 590 -14.70 -10.43 9.63
C VAL A 590 -15.00 -10.55 8.13
N ALA A 591 -16.27 -10.74 7.77
CA ALA A 591 -16.73 -10.68 6.39
C ALA A 591 -16.49 -9.28 5.80
N ASP A 592 -16.65 -8.23 6.60
CA ASP A 592 -16.29 -6.85 6.25
C ASP A 592 -14.79 -6.74 5.89
N VAL A 593 -13.90 -7.44 6.64
CA VAL A 593 -12.44 -7.42 6.40
C VAL A 593 -12.06 -8.09 5.08
N LEU A 594 -12.76 -9.15 4.67
CA LEU A 594 -12.60 -9.78 3.36
C LEU A 594 -13.43 -9.10 2.27
N GLY A 595 -14.01 -7.94 2.56
CA GLY A 595 -14.64 -7.14 1.55
C GLY A 595 -16.00 -7.62 1.06
N ILE A 596 -16.69 -8.41 1.87
CA ILE A 596 -18.03 -8.92 1.55
C ILE A 596 -19.11 -7.85 1.83
N THR A 597 -18.74 -6.72 2.45
CA THR A 597 -19.63 -5.59 2.75
C THR A 597 -20.18 -4.84 1.55
#